data_AF-Q9VZ02-F1
#
_entry.id   AF-Q9VZ02-F1
#
_cell.length_a   1.000
_cell.length_b   1.000
_cell.length_c   1.000
_cell.angle_alpha   90.00
_cell.angle_beta   90.00
_cell.angle_gamma   90.00
#
_symmetry.space_group_name_H-M   'P 1'
#
loop_
_entity.id
_entity.type
_entity.pdbx_description
1 polymer ?
#
loop_
_entity_poly.entity_id
_entity_poly.type
_entity_poly.pdbx_seq_one_letter_code
_entity_poly.pdbx_strand_id
1 'polypeptide(L)'
;MNVSADFKPVPTRAALALQKKQENTEFQAHVFHESHFQSKSGTKKQDDGVQKSHKTKEGGMELNPEFDIKKARHEVLNFAIKNQRVIKNKSKMEMFQLIKLGAKPLKKASKNYKELKDERQRLKNIREERKKFHQLGKNQTGAASVKCRTKSQKERNDKRRAPVSHIDQHYGKAQPKFKTRK
;
A
#
# COMPACT_ATOMS: atom_id res chain seq x y z
N MET A 1 34.03 5.87 51.96
CA MET A 1 32.85 5.84 51.07
C MET A 1 33.34 6.05 49.65
N ASN A 2 33.50 4.97 48.87
CA ASN A 2 33.97 5.07 47.48
C ASN A 2 32.78 5.44 46.58
N VAL A 3 32.64 6.72 46.27
CA VAL A 3 31.68 7.23 45.29
C VAL A 3 32.38 7.26 43.94
N SER A 4 32.12 6.24 43.12
CA SER A 4 32.57 6.15 41.74
C SER A 4 31.93 7.29 40.93
N ALA A 5 32.74 8.18 40.37
CA ALA A 5 32.34 9.40 39.68
C ALA A 5 31.91 9.21 38.21
N ASP A 6 31.59 7.99 37.77
CA ASP A 6 31.42 7.65 36.34
C ASP A 6 29.95 7.60 35.88
N PHE A 7 29.13 8.58 36.26
CA PHE A 7 27.77 8.69 35.71
C PHE A 7 27.80 9.41 34.35
N LYS A 8 27.69 8.66 33.25
CA LYS A 8 27.39 9.20 31.92
C LYS A 8 25.88 9.23 31.69
N PRO A 9 25.20 10.39 31.73
CA PRO A 9 23.76 10.47 31.51
C PRO A 9 23.39 10.02 30.10
N VAL A 10 22.38 9.15 29.99
CA VAL A 10 21.79 8.76 28.69
C VAL A 10 20.98 9.93 28.15
N PRO A 11 21.31 10.48 26.95
CA PRO A 11 20.62 11.66 26.42
C PRO A 11 19.14 11.35 26.14
N THR A 12 18.27 12.32 26.45
CA THR A 12 16.85 12.24 26.14
C THR A 12 16.62 12.29 24.62
N ARG A 13 15.47 11.79 24.16
CA ARG A 13 15.09 11.81 22.73
C ARG A 13 15.08 13.23 22.14
N ALA A 14 14.84 14.26 22.97
CA ALA A 14 14.91 15.66 22.59
C ALA A 14 16.37 16.12 22.36
N ALA A 15 17.31 15.74 23.24
CA ALA A 15 18.73 16.06 23.08
C ALA A 15 19.32 15.43 21.81
N LEU A 16 18.97 14.17 21.51
CA LEU A 16 19.39 13.51 20.26
C LEU A 16 18.85 14.21 19.00
N ALA A 17 17.66 14.80 19.06
CA ALA A 17 17.10 15.53 17.93
C ALA A 17 17.82 16.88 17.68
N LEU A 18 18.35 17.52 18.73
CA LEU A 18 19.14 18.75 18.61
C LEU A 18 20.54 18.49 18.04
N GLN A 19 21.21 17.41 18.47
CA GLN A 19 22.50 17.00 17.91
C GLN A 19 22.40 16.74 16.39
N LYS A 20 21.32 16.06 15.95
CA LYS A 20 21.05 15.84 14.52
C LYS A 20 20.81 17.13 13.73
N LYS A 21 20.39 18.22 14.37
CA LYS A 21 20.25 19.51 13.68
C LYS A 21 21.59 20.20 13.49
N GLN A 22 22.56 19.99 14.37
CA GLN A 22 23.91 20.58 14.27
C GLN A 22 24.80 19.82 13.28
N GLU A 23 24.69 18.49 13.20
CA GLU A 23 25.53 17.70 12.28
C GLU A 23 25.12 17.84 10.80
N ASN A 24 23.88 18.26 10.50
CA ASN A 24 23.38 18.32 9.12
C ASN A 24 23.34 19.73 8.53
N THR A 25 24.27 20.61 8.95
CA THR A 25 24.32 22.00 8.44
C THR A 25 24.97 22.12 7.06
N GLU A 26 25.46 21.02 6.47
CA GLU A 26 25.91 20.99 5.08
C GLU A 26 24.73 20.68 4.16
N PHE A 27 24.08 21.73 3.65
CA PHE A 27 23.10 21.60 2.59
C PHE A 27 23.80 21.16 1.30
N GLN A 28 23.64 19.88 0.93
CA GLN A 28 24.07 19.35 -0.37
C GLN A 28 22.89 19.34 -1.35
N ALA A 29 22.87 20.28 -2.29
CA ALA A 29 21.90 20.28 -3.39
C ALA A 29 22.34 19.31 -4.50
N HIS A 30 21.62 18.21 -4.68
CA HIS A 30 21.77 17.37 -5.87
C HIS A 30 20.88 17.92 -6.99
N VAL A 31 21.48 18.62 -7.96
CA VAL A 31 20.82 19.02 -9.20
C VAL A 31 20.89 17.83 -10.16
N PHE A 32 19.73 17.25 -10.51
CA PHE A 32 19.63 16.24 -11.56
C PHE A 32 19.49 16.92 -12.91
N HIS A 33 20.45 16.67 -13.81
CA HIS A 33 20.25 16.94 -15.23
C HIS A 33 19.56 15.73 -15.88
N GLU A 34 18.45 15.95 -16.58
CA GLU A 34 17.78 14.91 -17.36
C GLU A 34 18.66 14.47 -18.53
N SER A 35 18.90 13.17 -18.67
CA SER A 35 19.68 12.64 -19.80
C SER A 35 18.82 12.60 -21.06
N HIS A 36 19.17 13.41 -22.07
CA HIS A 36 18.62 13.28 -23.42
C HIS A 36 19.11 11.98 -24.06
N PHE A 37 18.26 10.95 -24.09
CA PHE A 37 18.53 9.74 -24.87
C PHE A 37 18.35 10.04 -26.36
N GLN A 38 19.44 10.11 -27.11
CA GLN A 38 19.41 10.07 -28.58
C GLN A 38 19.05 8.65 -29.03
N SER A 39 17.86 8.48 -29.63
CA SER A 39 17.49 7.22 -30.27
C SER A 39 18.28 7.06 -31.58
N LYS A 40 19.26 6.16 -31.58
CA LYS A 40 19.88 5.69 -32.82
C LYS A 40 18.93 4.72 -33.51
N SER A 41 18.39 5.15 -34.64
CA SER A 41 17.72 4.34 -35.64
C SER A 41 18.65 3.22 -36.13
N GLY A 42 18.23 1.96 -35.98
CA GLY A 42 18.96 0.79 -36.44
C GLY A 42 18.00 -0.29 -36.95
N THR A 43 17.77 -0.25 -38.27
CA THR A 43 17.60 -1.39 -39.19
C THR A 43 16.79 -2.63 -38.77
N LYS A 44 15.66 -2.77 -39.49
CA LYS A 44 14.76 -3.92 -39.65
C LYS A 44 15.49 -5.26 -39.81
N LYS A 45 15.12 -6.27 -39.01
CA LYS A 45 14.94 -7.67 -39.44
C LYS A 45 13.71 -8.25 -38.72
N GLN A 46 12.77 -8.75 -39.53
CA GLN A 46 11.58 -9.49 -39.10
C GLN A 46 12.00 -10.83 -38.49
N ASP A 47 11.45 -11.19 -37.33
CA ASP A 47 11.06 -12.56 -37.05
C ASP A 47 9.93 -12.58 -35.98
N ASP A 48 9.05 -13.55 -36.13
CA ASP A 48 7.72 -13.64 -35.54
C ASP A 48 7.69 -13.70 -34.01
N GLY A 49 6.81 -12.90 -33.39
CA GLY A 49 6.59 -12.93 -31.95
C GLY A 49 5.62 -11.87 -31.47
N VAL A 50 4.33 -12.19 -31.54
CA VAL A 50 3.14 -11.45 -31.05
C VAL A 50 3.43 -10.52 -29.86
N GLN A 51 3.88 -9.29 -30.13
CA GLN A 51 3.86 -8.21 -29.15
C GLN A 51 2.68 -7.31 -29.47
N LYS A 52 1.59 -7.49 -28.70
CA LYS A 52 0.49 -6.54 -28.64
C LYS A 52 1.02 -5.21 -28.10
N SER A 53 1.50 -4.37 -29.01
CA SER A 53 1.75 -2.95 -28.79
C SER A 53 0.41 -2.31 -28.36
N HIS A 54 0.29 -1.98 -27.08
CA HIS A 54 -0.71 -1.02 -26.64
C HIS A 54 -0.37 0.31 -27.32
N LYS A 55 -1.09 0.63 -28.41
CA LYS A 55 -1.12 1.98 -28.98
C LYS A 55 -1.58 2.93 -27.88
N THR A 56 -0.64 3.61 -27.24
CA THR A 56 -0.89 4.85 -26.52
C THR A 56 -1.34 5.88 -27.56
N LYS A 57 -2.66 6.03 -27.73
CA LYS A 57 -3.25 7.23 -28.31
C LYS A 57 -3.05 8.36 -27.29
N GLU A 58 -1.87 8.97 -27.32
CA GLU A 58 -1.72 10.37 -26.93
C GLU A 58 -1.98 11.21 -28.19
N GLY A 59 -2.78 12.27 -28.06
CA GLY A 59 -3.06 13.22 -29.13
C GLY A 59 -4.53 13.26 -29.51
N GLY A 60 -5.32 14.02 -28.77
CA GLY A 60 -6.73 14.29 -29.06
C GLY A 60 -7.35 15.13 -27.96
N MET A 61 -7.17 16.44 -28.05
CA MET A 61 -7.87 17.43 -27.23
C MET A 61 -9.38 17.35 -27.53
N GLU A 62 -10.15 16.54 -26.79
CA GLU A 62 -11.62 16.60 -26.87
C GLU A 62 -12.24 16.61 -25.47
N LEU A 63 -12.50 17.85 -25.03
CA LEU A 63 -13.62 18.44 -24.29
C LEU A 63 -14.76 17.58 -23.67
N ASN A 64 -14.60 16.29 -23.37
CA ASN A 64 -15.52 15.53 -22.51
C ASN A 64 -14.76 14.39 -21.80
N PRO A 65 -14.71 14.33 -20.46
CA PRO A 65 -14.01 13.25 -19.76
C PRO A 65 -14.87 11.99 -19.80
N GLU A 66 -14.83 11.24 -20.89
CA GLU A 66 -15.38 9.90 -20.91
C GLU A 66 -14.67 9.05 -19.84
N PHE A 67 -15.46 8.54 -18.89
CA PHE A 67 -14.96 7.74 -17.79
C PHE A 67 -14.51 6.37 -18.30
N ASP A 68 -13.21 6.23 -18.62
CA ASP A 68 -12.63 4.92 -18.87
C ASP A 68 -12.54 4.12 -17.56
N ILE A 69 -13.46 3.18 -17.41
CA ILE A 69 -13.54 2.26 -16.28
C ILE A 69 -12.22 1.51 -16.09
N LYS A 70 -11.47 1.20 -17.16
CA LYS A 70 -10.18 0.49 -17.05
C LYS A 70 -9.13 1.38 -16.41
N LYS A 71 -9.02 2.64 -16.85
CA LYS A 71 -8.14 3.64 -16.25
C LYS A 71 -8.50 3.90 -14.79
N ALA A 72 -9.78 4.10 -14.49
CA ALA A 72 -10.27 4.30 -13.13
C ALA A 72 -9.96 3.09 -12.22
N ARG A 73 -10.17 1.86 -12.69
CA ARG A 73 -9.78 0.63 -11.96
C ARG A 73 -8.29 0.61 -11.67
N HIS A 74 -7.46 0.96 -12.65
CA HIS A 74 -6.01 0.99 -12.48
C HIS A 74 -5.58 2.05 -11.46
N GLU A 75 -6.19 3.25 -11.48
CA GLU A 75 -5.93 4.32 -10.53
C GLU A 75 -6.38 3.97 -9.12
N VAL A 76 -7.56 3.34 -8.95
CA VAL A 76 -8.05 2.85 -7.65
C VAL A 76 -7.11 1.79 -7.08
N LEU A 77 -6.63 0.86 -7.91
CA LEU A 77 -5.64 -0.15 -7.48
C LEU A 77 -4.33 0.51 -7.08
N ASN A 78 -3.80 1.44 -7.89
CA ASN A 78 -2.58 2.19 -7.58
C ASN A 78 -2.74 3.01 -6.30
N PHE A 79 -3.90 3.62 -6.08
CA PHE A 79 -4.22 4.37 -4.87
C PHE A 79 -4.27 3.47 -3.64
N ALA A 80 -4.91 2.30 -3.73
CA ALA A 80 -4.96 1.31 -2.65
C ALA A 80 -3.56 0.78 -2.29
N ILE A 81 -2.70 0.59 -3.29
CA ILE A 81 -1.32 0.17 -3.14
C ILE A 81 -0.49 1.28 -2.48
N LYS A 82 -0.58 2.53 -2.95
CA LYS A 82 0.16 3.70 -2.42
C LYS A 82 -0.31 4.11 -1.01
N ASN A 83 -1.59 3.95 -0.68
CA ASN A 83 -2.15 4.35 0.62
C ASN A 83 -2.01 3.29 1.73
N GLN A 84 -1.15 2.30 1.57
CA GLN A 84 -0.81 1.41 2.69
C GLN A 84 0.06 2.17 3.70
N ARG A 85 -0.59 2.96 4.57
CA ARG A 85 0.03 3.72 5.68
C ARG A 85 0.65 2.84 6.77
N VAL A 86 0.69 1.52 6.59
CA VAL A 86 1.33 0.62 7.55
C VAL A 86 2.84 0.80 7.42
N ILE A 87 3.47 1.37 8.45
CA ILE A 87 4.93 1.62 8.52
C ILE A 87 5.73 0.38 8.09
N LYS A 88 5.25 -0.83 8.42
CA LYS A 88 5.88 -2.11 8.08
C LYS A 88 5.95 -2.42 6.58
N ASN A 89 5.12 -1.78 5.75
CA ASN A 89 5.07 -1.99 4.30
C ASN A 89 5.67 -0.83 3.49
N LYS A 90 5.98 0.31 4.13
CA LYS A 90 6.47 1.52 3.44
C LYS A 90 7.75 1.24 2.64
N SER A 91 8.75 0.61 3.25
CA SER A 91 10.02 0.28 2.58
C SER A 91 9.86 -0.68 1.40
N LYS A 92 8.95 -1.66 1.52
CA LYS A 92 8.64 -2.59 0.42
C LYS A 92 7.97 -1.88 -0.75
N MET A 93 7.12 -0.90 -0.46
CA MET A 93 6.45 -0.08 -1.47
C MET A 93 7.41 0.84 -2.20
N GLU A 94 8.32 1.50 -1.47
CA GLU A 94 9.39 2.31 -2.04
C GLU A 94 10.30 1.47 -2.95
N MET A 95 10.74 0.30 -2.47
CA MET A 95 11.54 -0.63 -3.27
C MET A 95 10.79 -1.08 -4.53
N PHE A 96 9.50 -1.40 -4.42
CA PHE A 96 8.68 -1.77 -5.57
C PHE A 96 8.54 -0.60 -6.57
N GLN A 97 8.36 0.62 -6.09
CA GLN A 97 8.30 1.81 -6.91
C GLN A 97 9.62 2.06 -7.64
N LEU A 98 10.75 1.91 -6.97
CA LEU A 98 12.08 2.01 -7.57
C LEU A 98 12.28 0.94 -8.66
N ILE A 99 11.88 -0.30 -8.40
CA ILE A 99 11.94 -1.38 -9.40
C ILE A 99 11.06 -1.05 -10.62
N LYS A 100 9.86 -0.51 -10.40
CA LYS A 100 8.98 -0.05 -11.49
C LYS A 100 9.59 1.09 -12.31
N LEU A 101 10.41 1.94 -11.67
CA LEU A 101 11.18 3.01 -12.31
C LEU A 101 12.49 2.51 -12.96
N GLY A 102 12.76 1.20 -12.96
CA GLY A 102 13.92 0.59 -13.61
C GLY A 102 15.09 0.24 -12.68
N ALA A 103 14.96 0.43 -11.37
CA ALA A 103 15.98 -0.03 -10.43
C ALA A 103 16.11 -1.56 -10.46
N LYS A 104 17.34 -2.06 -10.34
CA LYS A 104 17.59 -3.50 -10.25
C LYS A 104 16.98 -4.05 -8.95
N PRO A 105 16.23 -5.17 -9.01
CA PRO A 105 15.70 -5.79 -7.79
C PRO A 105 16.84 -6.30 -6.91
N LEU A 106 16.68 -6.18 -5.60
CA LEU A 106 17.64 -6.72 -4.64
C LEU A 106 17.73 -8.24 -4.82
N LYS A 107 18.93 -8.74 -5.17
CA LYS A 107 19.20 -10.17 -5.29
C LYS A 107 19.05 -10.82 -3.93
N LYS A 108 18.19 -11.82 -3.82
CA LYS A 108 18.09 -12.66 -2.62
C LYS A 108 19.30 -13.58 -2.56
N ALA A 109 19.69 -13.98 -1.35
CA ALA A 109 20.68 -15.04 -1.17
C ALA A 109 20.23 -16.30 -1.92
N SER A 110 21.15 -16.93 -2.64
CA SER A 110 20.92 -18.22 -3.29
C SER A 110 20.64 -19.27 -2.22
N LYS A 111 19.44 -19.84 -2.24
CA LYS A 111 19.06 -20.98 -1.38
C LYS A 111 19.05 -22.25 -2.22
N ASN A 112 19.27 -23.40 -1.59
CA ASN A 112 19.15 -24.70 -2.26
C ASN A 112 17.69 -24.94 -2.70
N TYR A 113 17.47 -25.58 -3.85
CA TYR A 113 16.13 -25.90 -4.34
C TYR A 113 15.32 -26.73 -3.34
N LYS A 114 15.95 -27.69 -2.66
CA LYS A 114 15.28 -28.54 -1.65
C LYS A 114 14.76 -27.68 -0.49
N GLU A 115 15.59 -26.79 0.04
CA GLU A 115 15.21 -25.85 1.10
C GLU A 115 14.08 -24.91 0.67
N LEU A 116 14.13 -24.40 -0.57
CA LEU A 116 13.08 -23.54 -1.12
C LEU A 116 11.74 -24.28 -1.25
N LYS A 117 11.77 -25.56 -1.64
CA LYS A 117 10.58 -26.39 -1.76
C LYS A 117 9.97 -26.66 -0.39
N ASP A 118 10.80 -27.01 0.59
CA ASP A 118 10.37 -27.29 1.96
C ASP A 118 9.82 -26.03 2.65
N GLU A 119 10.47 -24.87 2.47
CA GLU A 119 9.98 -23.58 2.96
C GLU A 119 8.61 -23.23 2.36
N ARG A 120 8.44 -23.42 1.05
CA ARG A 120 7.16 -23.20 0.36
C ARG A 120 6.08 -24.14 0.88
N GLN A 121 6.39 -25.42 1.06
CA GLN A 121 5.44 -26.40 1.58
C GLN A 121 5.04 -26.07 3.02
N ARG A 122 6.00 -25.71 3.88
CA ARG A 122 5.73 -25.26 5.25
C ARG A 122 4.80 -24.05 5.28
N LEU A 123 5.06 -23.03 4.45
CA LEU A 123 4.21 -21.85 4.36
C LEU A 123 2.80 -22.18 3.82
N LYS A 124 2.69 -23.13 2.91
CA LYS A 124 1.42 -23.64 2.39
C LYS A 124 0.61 -24.33 3.51
N ASN A 125 1.24 -25.22 4.27
CA ASN A 125 0.60 -25.92 5.40
C ASN A 125 0.08 -24.92 6.45
N ILE A 126 0.90 -23.96 6.87
CA ILE A 126 0.50 -22.91 7.82
C ILE A 126 -0.69 -22.11 7.27
N ARG A 127 -0.72 -21.84 5.96
CA ARG A 127 -1.83 -21.12 5.33
C ARG A 127 -3.11 -21.96 5.31
N GLU A 128 -3.02 -23.26 5.05
CA GLU A 128 -4.15 -24.18 5.07
C GLU A 128 -4.72 -24.35 6.49
N GLU A 129 -3.87 -24.49 7.50
CA GLU A 129 -4.27 -24.49 8.91
C GLU A 129 -5.01 -23.20 9.27
N ARG A 130 -4.45 -22.04 8.90
CA ARG A 130 -5.09 -20.73 9.12
C ARG A 130 -6.44 -20.62 8.41
N LYS A 131 -6.59 -21.18 7.21
CA LYS A 131 -7.87 -21.23 6.49
C LYS A 131 -8.88 -22.11 7.24
N LYS A 132 -8.48 -23.28 7.74
CA LYS A 132 -9.34 -24.16 8.54
C LYS A 132 -9.86 -23.45 9.79
N PHE A 133 -8.99 -22.76 10.53
CA PHE A 133 -9.39 -21.94 11.69
C PHE A 133 -10.36 -20.81 11.29
N HIS A 134 -10.09 -20.12 10.17
CA HIS A 134 -10.95 -19.05 9.70
C HIS A 134 -12.36 -19.55 9.32
N GLN A 135 -12.46 -20.75 8.73
CA GLN A 135 -13.72 -21.39 8.42
C GLN A 135 -14.52 -21.74 9.68
N LEU A 136 -13.85 -22.10 10.77
CA LEU A 136 -14.46 -22.26 12.10
C LEU A 136 -14.80 -20.92 12.78
N GLY A 137 -14.60 -19.79 12.11
CA GLY A 137 -14.85 -18.49 12.69
C GLY A 137 -13.84 -18.09 13.77
N LYS A 138 -12.65 -18.69 13.82
CA LYS A 138 -11.59 -18.41 14.81
C LYS A 138 -10.30 -17.92 14.14
N ASN A 139 -9.48 -17.18 14.88
CA ASN A 139 -8.12 -16.82 14.48
C ASN A 139 -7.10 -17.79 15.11
N GLN A 140 -5.82 -17.64 14.77
CA GLN A 140 -4.74 -18.48 15.33
C GLN A 140 -4.68 -18.42 16.87
N THR A 141 -5.14 -17.32 17.47
CA THR A 141 -5.21 -17.10 18.92
C THR A 141 -6.52 -17.63 19.55
N GLY A 142 -7.38 -18.30 18.77
CA GLY A 142 -8.67 -18.83 19.22
C GLY A 142 -9.80 -17.81 19.35
N ALA A 143 -9.54 -16.52 19.11
CA ALA A 143 -10.55 -15.47 19.15
C ALA A 143 -11.40 -15.49 17.87
N ALA A 144 -12.63 -14.97 17.94
CA ALA A 144 -13.53 -14.92 16.79
C ALA A 144 -12.90 -14.17 15.61
N SER A 145 -12.90 -14.78 14.42
CA SER A 145 -12.38 -14.19 13.18
C SER A 145 -13.24 -13.03 12.70
N VAL A 146 -14.54 -13.09 13.02
CA VAL A 146 -15.49 -12.00 12.82
C VAL A 146 -15.71 -11.31 14.15
N LYS A 147 -15.59 -9.98 14.18
CA LYS A 147 -16.07 -9.18 15.31
C LYS A 147 -17.59 -9.29 15.35
N CYS A 148 -18.13 -10.15 16.21
CA CYS A 148 -19.56 -10.15 16.52
C CYS A 148 -19.89 -8.81 17.18
N ARG A 149 -20.28 -7.81 16.38
CA ARG A 149 -20.79 -6.55 16.90
C ARG A 149 -22.15 -6.85 17.52
N THR A 150 -22.28 -6.63 18.82
CA THR A 150 -23.56 -6.70 19.51
C THR A 150 -24.55 -5.74 18.84
N LYS A 151 -25.86 -6.05 18.91
CA LYS A 151 -26.91 -5.20 18.32
C LYS A 151 -26.74 -3.73 18.74
N SER A 152 -26.45 -3.51 20.02
CA SER A 152 -26.14 -2.18 20.59
C SER A 152 -24.95 -1.48 19.91
N GLN A 153 -23.87 -2.19 19.60
CA GLN A 153 -22.71 -1.59 18.92
C GLN A 153 -23.00 -1.28 17.44
N LYS A 154 -23.84 -2.09 16.76
CA LYS A 154 -24.33 -1.77 15.41
C LYS A 154 -25.15 -0.49 15.43
N GLU A 155 -26.16 -0.42 16.31
CA GLU A 155 -27.00 0.77 16.47
C GLU A 155 -26.20 2.05 16.80
N ARG A 156 -25.19 1.95 17.68
CA ARG A 156 -24.32 3.09 18.00
C ARG A 156 -23.51 3.56 16.79
N ASN A 157 -23.03 2.64 15.95
CA ASN A 157 -22.28 2.99 14.74
C ASN A 157 -23.19 3.56 13.65
N ASP A 158 -24.40 3.02 13.51
CA ASP A 158 -25.38 3.50 12.55
C ASP A 158 -25.85 4.93 12.90
N LYS A 159 -25.96 5.26 14.20
CA LYS A 159 -26.19 6.63 14.68
C LYS A 159 -25.00 7.58 14.50
N ARG A 160 -23.76 7.06 14.56
CA ARG A 160 -22.51 7.85 14.43
C ARG A 160 -22.12 8.15 12.99
N ARG A 161 -22.51 7.29 12.05
CA ARG A 161 -22.40 7.59 10.63
C ARG A 161 -23.47 8.62 10.30
N ALA A 162 -23.05 9.84 9.97
CA ALA A 162 -23.89 10.82 9.29
C ALA A 162 -24.65 10.12 8.13
N PRO A 163 -25.86 10.58 7.74
CA PRO A 163 -26.87 9.81 6.98
C PRO A 163 -26.47 9.44 5.53
N VAL A 164 -25.19 9.45 5.18
CA VAL A 164 -24.66 9.08 3.87
C VAL A 164 -25.09 7.66 3.44
N SER A 165 -25.31 6.73 4.37
CA SER A 165 -25.80 5.38 4.03
C SER A 165 -27.31 5.28 3.81
N HIS A 166 -28.07 6.35 4.09
CA HIS A 166 -29.55 6.35 4.00
C HIS A 166 -30.07 7.22 2.84
N ILE A 167 -29.17 7.85 2.06
CA ILE A 167 -29.55 8.68 0.91
C ILE A 167 -30.36 7.87 -0.12
N ASP A 168 -30.01 6.59 -0.30
CA ASP A 168 -30.71 5.67 -1.21
C ASP A 168 -32.07 5.17 -0.68
N GLN A 169 -32.32 5.24 0.64
CA GLN A 169 -33.56 4.68 1.21
C GLN A 169 -34.84 5.44 0.82
N HIS A 170 -34.67 6.66 0.33
CA HIS A 170 -35.74 7.56 -0.08
C HIS A 170 -35.73 7.86 -1.58
N TYR A 171 -34.75 7.34 -2.33
CA TYR A 171 -34.71 7.51 -3.79
C TYR A 171 -35.91 6.79 -4.42
N GLY A 172 -36.66 7.51 -5.28
CA GLY A 172 -37.85 6.98 -5.97
C GLY A 172 -39.15 6.91 -5.14
N LYS A 173 -39.19 7.40 -3.89
CA LYS A 173 -40.43 7.48 -3.11
C LYS A 173 -41.06 8.86 -3.23
N ALA A 174 -42.31 8.93 -3.67
CA ALA A 174 -43.03 10.18 -3.91
C ALA A 174 -43.26 11.04 -2.65
N GLN A 175 -43.24 10.43 -1.45
CA GLN A 175 -43.41 11.12 -0.15
C GLN A 175 -42.62 10.42 0.97
N PRO A 176 -41.30 10.66 1.10
CA PRO A 176 -40.51 10.02 2.15
C PRO A 176 -40.81 10.61 3.53
N LYS A 177 -41.19 9.74 4.48
CA LYS A 177 -41.39 10.13 5.90
C LYS A 177 -40.02 10.32 6.59
N PHE A 178 -39.53 11.54 6.63
CA PHE A 178 -38.35 11.89 7.43
C PHE A 178 -38.73 11.93 8.92
N LYS A 179 -37.91 11.30 9.78
CA LYS A 179 -38.06 11.48 11.23
C LYS A 179 -37.63 12.91 11.58
N THR A 180 -38.55 13.73 12.06
CA THR A 180 -38.23 15.02 12.66
C THR A 180 -37.37 14.78 13.90
N ARG A 181 -36.29 15.56 14.06
CA ARG A 181 -35.53 15.58 15.31
C ARG A 181 -36.42 16.21 16.39
N LYS A 182 -36.66 15.46 17.48
CA LYS A 182 -37.12 16.02 18.75
C LYS A 182 -36.00 16.79 19.42
#